data_AF-A0A081R9B8-F1
#
_entry.id   AF-A0A081R9B8-F1
#
_cell.length_a   1.000
_cell.length_b   1.000
_cell.length_c   1.000
_cell.angle_alpha   90.00
_cell.angle_beta   90.00
_cell.angle_gamma   90.00
#
_symmetry.space_group_name_H-M   'P 1'
#
loop_
_entity.id
_entity.type
_entity.pdbx_description
1 polymer ?
#
loop_
_entity_poly.entity_id
_entity_poly.type
_entity_poly.pdbx_seq_one_letter_code
_entity_poly.pdbx_strand_id
1 'polypeptide(L)' 'MGAMLSFGAKPAMTEIIVTRIVSDAAYYSMRAQEELEKARQAKARGDVPRMVAAHSELAVRYQAKAALIGGCRTDAFTR' A
#
# COMPACT_ATOMS: atom_id res chain seq x y z
N MET A 1 44.61 22.03 -14.78
CA MET A 1 43.81 21.23 -13.82
C MET A 1 42.59 22.05 -13.44
N GLY A 2 41.45 21.82 -14.09
CA GLY A 2 40.18 22.45 -13.75
C GLY A 2 39.11 21.36 -13.75
N ALA A 3 38.74 20.88 -12.58
CA ALA A 3 37.75 19.82 -12.43
C ALA A 3 36.35 20.38 -12.75
N MET A 4 35.83 20.01 -13.92
CA MET A 4 34.47 20.26 -14.35
C MET A 4 33.57 19.27 -13.60
N LEU A 5 33.08 19.66 -12.43
CA LEU A 5 32.13 18.86 -11.66
C LEU A 5 30.77 18.88 -12.37
N SER A 6 30.52 17.79 -13.08
CA SER A 6 29.22 17.36 -13.57
C SER A 6 28.24 17.29 -12.40
N PHE A 7 27.37 18.29 -12.26
CA PHE A 7 26.19 18.18 -11.42
C PHE A 7 25.08 17.54 -12.25
N GLY A 8 24.97 16.22 -12.05
CA GLY A 8 23.94 15.37 -12.62
C GLY A 8 22.54 15.93 -12.41
N ALA A 9 21.70 15.60 -13.39
CA ALA A 9 20.29 15.88 -13.48
C ALA A 9 19.58 15.87 -12.12
N LYS A 10 18.96 17.01 -11.77
CA LYS A 10 17.82 16.99 -10.86
C LYS A 10 16.65 16.36 -11.62
N PRO A 11 16.09 15.22 -11.22
CA PRO A 11 14.74 14.85 -11.65
C PRO A 11 13.77 15.80 -10.94
N ALA A 12 13.62 17.01 -11.48
CA ALA A 12 12.65 17.97 -11.02
C ALA A 12 11.31 17.69 -11.71
N MET A 13 10.27 17.48 -10.89
CA MET A 13 8.85 17.61 -11.18
C MET A 13 8.05 16.44 -11.79
N THR A 14 8.64 15.38 -12.34
CA THR A 14 7.82 14.32 -12.96
C THR A 14 7.36 13.21 -11.99
N GLU A 15 8.07 12.96 -10.88
CA GLU A 15 7.69 11.90 -9.92
C GLU A 15 6.61 12.33 -8.90
N ILE A 16 6.31 13.62 -8.78
CA ILE A 16 5.35 14.11 -7.78
C ILE A 16 3.89 13.88 -8.24
N ILE A 17 3.67 13.64 -9.53
CA ILE A 17 2.31 13.48 -10.09
C ILE A 17 1.76 12.06 -9.87
N VAL A 18 2.62 11.05 -9.60
CA VAL A 18 2.14 9.69 -9.27
C VAL A 18 1.52 9.64 -7.86
N THR A 19 1.87 10.61 -7.01
CA THR A 19 1.24 10.76 -5.70
C THR A 19 -0.04 11.59 -5.79
N ARG A 20 -1.16 10.94 -5.43
CA ARG A 20 -2.27 11.52 -4.66
C ARG A 20 -3.60 11.75 -5.39
N ILE A 21 -4.05 10.76 -6.14
CA ILE A 21 -5.46 10.32 -6.05
C ILE A 21 -5.48 8.79 -5.98
N VAL A 22 -4.82 8.22 -4.95
CA VAL A 22 -5.06 6.81 -4.63
C VAL A 22 -6.45 6.77 -4.00
N SER A 23 -7.41 6.14 -4.70
CA SER A 23 -8.74 5.94 -4.11
C SER A 23 -8.61 5.24 -2.76
N ASP A 24 -9.44 5.60 -1.79
CA ASP A 24 -9.38 5.00 -0.45
C ASP A 24 -9.41 3.46 -0.51
N ALA A 25 -10.17 2.89 -1.46
CA ALA A 25 -10.19 1.43 -1.71
C ALA A 25 -8.82 0.87 -2.14
N ALA A 26 -8.08 1.58 -2.99
CA ALA A 26 -6.74 1.19 -3.41
C ALA A 26 -5.74 1.33 -2.26
N TYR A 27 -5.86 2.37 -1.42
CA TYR A 27 -5.05 2.52 -0.21
C TYR A 27 -5.25 1.34 0.75
N TYR A 28 -6.50 1.00 1.07
CA TYR A 28 -6.77 -0.12 1.98
C TYR A 28 -6.38 -1.47 1.38
N SER A 29 -6.53 -1.67 0.07
CA SER A 29 -6.06 -2.87 -0.62
C SER A 29 -4.54 -3.04 -0.51
N MET A 30 -3.78 -1.96 -0.72
CA MET A 30 -2.33 -1.96 -0.56
C MET A 30 -1.93 -2.30 0.88
N ARG A 31 -2.56 -1.65 1.88
CA ARG A 31 -2.30 -1.91 3.30
C ARG A 31 -2.62 -3.33 3.71
N ALA A 32 -3.67 -3.94 3.15
CA ALA A 32 -3.97 -5.34 3.40
C ALA A 32 -2.82 -6.26 2.95
N GLN A 33 -2.27 -6.03 1.76
CA GLN A 33 -1.16 -6.83 1.23
C GLN A 33 0.12 -6.66 2.06
N GLU A 34 0.42 -5.43 2.49
CA GLU A 34 1.55 -5.17 3.39
C GLU A 34 1.44 -5.92 4.72
N GLU A 35 0.25 -5.98 5.32
CA GLU A 35 0.04 -6.71 6.58
C GLU A 35 0.11 -8.24 6.38
N LEU A 36 -0.34 -8.77 5.23
CA LEU A 36 -0.15 -10.18 4.90
C LEU A 36 1.33 -10.54 4.75
N GLU A 37 2.11 -9.67 4.10
CA GLU A 37 3.55 -9.91 3.96
C GLU A 37 4.26 -9.83 5.31
N LYS A 38 3.86 -8.91 6.20
CA LYS A 38 4.36 -8.89 7.59
C LYS A 38 4.01 -10.17 8.35
N ALA A 39 2.78 -10.67 8.22
CA ALA A 39 2.39 -11.95 8.82
C ALA A 39 3.24 -13.11 8.29
N ARG A 40 3.51 -13.14 6.98
CA ARG A 40 4.36 -14.15 6.34
C ARG A 40 5.81 -14.08 6.85
N GLN A 41 6.36 -12.87 6.94
CA GLN A 41 7.70 -12.65 7.46
C GLN A 41 7.81 -13.01 8.95
N ALA A 42 6.83 -12.64 9.76
CA ALA A 42 6.79 -12.98 11.18
C ALA A 42 6.73 -14.50 11.37
N LYS A 43 5.89 -15.19 10.58
CA LYS A 43 5.84 -16.66 10.58
C LYS A 43 7.18 -17.28 10.15
N ALA A 44 7.84 -16.72 9.14
CA ALA A 44 9.14 -17.22 8.65
C ALA A 44 10.28 -16.99 9.66
N ARG A 45 10.23 -15.90 10.44
CA ARG A 45 11.18 -15.63 11.53
C ARG A 45 10.94 -16.49 12.77
N GLY A 46 9.79 -17.18 12.84
CA GLY A 46 9.38 -17.91 14.03
C GLY A 46 8.89 -17.00 15.16
N ASP A 47 8.39 -15.81 14.82
CA ASP A 47 7.85 -14.87 15.80
C ASP A 47 6.61 -15.46 16.51
N VAL A 48 6.27 -14.83 17.64
CA VAL A 48 5.16 -15.27 18.51
C VAL A 48 3.86 -15.39 17.70
N PRO A 49 3.11 -16.50 17.81
CA PRO A 49 1.88 -16.73 17.01
C PRO A 49 0.85 -15.60 17.12
N ARG A 50 0.77 -14.91 18.27
CA ARG A 50 -0.10 -13.74 18.46
C ARG A 50 0.26 -12.57 17.53
N MET A 51 1.52 -12.38 17.20
CA MET A 51 1.97 -11.33 16.28
C MET A 51 1.56 -11.65 14.85
N VAL A 52 1.73 -12.90 14.41
CA VAL A 52 1.26 -13.38 13.11
C VAL A 52 -0.26 -13.21 12.99
N ALA A 53 -1.00 -13.55 14.04
CA ALA A 53 -2.45 -13.40 14.10
C ALA A 53 -2.87 -11.92 14.02
N ALA A 54 -2.18 -11.02 14.73
CA ALA A 54 -2.48 -9.59 14.70
C ALA A 54 -2.30 -8.97 13.29
N HIS A 55 -1.22 -9.30 12.59
CA HIS A 55 -1.01 -8.85 11.21
C HIS A 55 -2.05 -9.43 10.26
N SER A 56 -2.41 -10.71 10.41
CA SER A 56 -3.46 -11.35 9.61
C SER A 56 -4.84 -10.70 9.84
N GLU A 57 -5.17 -10.38 11.09
CA GLU A 57 -6.42 -9.70 11.46
C GLU A 57 -6.50 -8.28 10.86
N LEU A 58 -5.40 -7.52 10.93
CA LEU A 58 -5.32 -6.21 10.30
C LEU A 58 -5.50 -6.27 8.79
N ALA A 59 -4.91 -7.27 8.12
CA ALA A 59 -5.09 -7.48 6.69
C ALA A 59 -6.58 -7.69 6.33
N VAL A 60 -7.29 -8.54 7.07
CA VAL A 60 -8.73 -8.79 6.86
C VAL A 60 -9.55 -7.51 7.04
N ARG A 61 -9.26 -6.72 8.09
CA ARG A 61 -9.95 -5.44 8.32
C ARG A 61 -9.77 -4.46 7.17
N TYR A 62 -8.55 -4.38 6.63
CA TYR A 62 -8.28 -3.52 5.47
C TYR A 62 -8.96 -4.04 4.19
N GLN A 63 -9.00 -5.35 3.96
CA GLN A 63 -9.74 -5.92 2.83
C GLN A 63 -11.25 -5.63 2.93
N ALA A 64 -11.84 -5.82 4.11
CA ALA A 64 -13.24 -5.50 4.35
C ALA A 64 -13.52 -4.02 4.08
N LYS A 65 -12.64 -3.12 4.54
CA LYS A 65 -12.79 -1.68 4.32
C LYS A 65 -12.61 -1.30 2.84
N ALA A 66 -11.68 -1.92 2.14
CA ALA A 66 -11.52 -1.74 0.71
C ALA A 66 -12.76 -2.20 -0.07
N ALA A 67 -13.35 -3.34 0.31
CA ALA A 67 -14.56 -3.87 -0.31
C ALA A 67 -15.78 -2.96 -0.06
N LEU A 68 -15.94 -2.41 1.15
CA LEU A 68 -17.02 -1.46 1.45
C LEU A 68 -16.90 -0.19 0.60
N ILE A 69 -15.67 0.34 0.46
CA ILE A 69 -15.44 1.59 -0.28
C ILE A 69 -15.47 1.36 -1.80
N GLY A 70 -14.96 0.23 -2.27
CA GLY A 70 -14.97 -0.15 -3.69
C GLY A 70 -16.33 -0.62 -4.19
N GLY A 71 -17.12 -1.24 -3.31
CA GLY A 71 -18.47 -1.76 -3.59
C GLY A 71 -19.51 -0.67 -3.77
N CYS A 72 -19.44 0.46 -3.05
CA CYS A 72 -20.40 1.56 -3.17
C CYS A 72 -20.42 2.27 -4.56
N ARG A 73 -19.57 1.88 -5.52
CA ARG A 73 -19.60 2.42 -6.91
C ARG A 73 -20.33 1.53 -7.91
N THR A 74 -20.63 0.27 -7.58
CA THR A 74 -21.21 -0.67 -8.56
C THR A 74 -22.73 -0.63 -8.64
N ASP A 75 -23.39 0.05 -7.70
CA ASP A 75 -24.86 0.05 -7.56
C ASP A 75 -25.52 1.31 -8.16
N ALA A 76 -24.72 2.31 -8.56
CA ALA A 76 -25.22 3.61 -9.01
C ALA A 76 -25.41 3.74 -10.55
N PHE A 77 -25.15 2.69 -11.33
CA PHE A 77 -25.21 2.73 -12.80
C PHE A 77 -26.24 1.78 -13.41
N THR A 78 -27.31 1.46 -12.66
CA THR A 78 -28.43 0.65 -13.15
C THR A 78 -29.76 1.28 -12.79
N ARG A 79 -30.03 2.48 -13.33
CA ARG A 79 -31.41 2.98 -13.49
C ARG A 79 -31.52 3.94 -14.66
#